data_AF-A0A814YTP0-F1
#
_entry.id   AF-A0A814YTP0-F1
#
_cell.length_a   1.000
_cell.length_b   1.000
_cell.length_c   1.000
_cell.angle_alpha   90.00
_cell.angle_beta   90.00
_cell.angle_gamma   90.00
#
_symmetry.space_group_name_H-M   'P 1'
#
loop_
_entity.id
_entity.type
_entity.pdbx_description
1 polymer ?
#
loop_
_entity_poly.entity_id
_entity_poly.type
_entity_poly.pdbx_seq_one_letter_code
_entity_poly.pdbx_strand_id
1 'polypeptide(L)'
;MPKFTYSTNKNYNQHSSSRYSNESSYYFIHRETSIDILNELINYAIVTTHYTLDTEDQLQSRRKLSKGTRIQIQFVCENHPSIIILIETLYLPDESSPIFEKIKKLCRTIFSNKHRIFAWGDVEQQLSKFYQYNLFNEDDI
;
A
#
# COMPACT_ATOMS: atom_id res chain seq x y z
N MET A 1 -17.53 15.99 59.21
CA MET A 1 -16.86 14.92 58.44
C MET A 1 -16.32 15.52 57.15
N PRO A 2 -15.07 15.23 56.77
CA PRO A 2 -14.22 16.21 56.14
C PRO A 2 -14.35 16.27 54.61
N LYS A 3 -14.40 17.51 54.12
CA LYS A 3 -13.98 17.92 52.77
C LYS A 3 -12.46 17.88 52.72
N PHE A 4 -11.88 17.41 51.61
CA PHE A 4 -10.50 17.71 51.27
C PHE A 4 -10.38 18.13 49.80
N THR A 5 -9.77 19.31 49.65
CA THR A 5 -9.37 19.97 48.40
C THR A 5 -7.87 19.78 48.17
N TYR A 6 -7.53 19.61 46.89
CA TYR A 6 -6.27 19.79 46.14
C TYR A 6 -4.88 19.64 46.78
N SER A 7 -3.99 18.94 46.06
CA SER A 7 -2.61 19.38 45.87
C SER A 7 -2.10 19.02 44.47
N THR A 8 -1.77 20.04 43.69
CA THR A 8 -0.95 20.00 42.49
C THR A 8 0.51 20.06 42.89
N ASN A 9 1.34 19.09 42.48
CA ASN A 9 2.66 19.34 41.89
C ASN A 9 3.41 18.07 41.47
N LYS A 10 3.79 18.09 40.19
CA LYS A 10 5.10 17.77 39.61
C LYS A 10 5.91 16.61 40.24
N ASN A 11 6.01 15.54 39.47
CA ASN A 11 7.31 15.03 39.00
C ASN A 11 7.13 14.47 37.59
N TYR A 12 7.24 15.38 36.61
CA TYR A 12 7.57 15.03 35.23
C TYR A 12 9.10 14.89 35.14
N ASN A 13 9.54 13.94 34.29
CA ASN A 13 10.92 13.54 33.95
C ASN A 13 11.42 12.40 34.85
N GLN A 14 11.81 11.21 34.35
CA GLN A 14 12.40 10.83 33.06
C GLN A 14 12.19 9.32 32.86
N HIS A 15 11.64 8.92 31.71
CA HIS A 15 12.23 7.88 30.88
C HIS A 15 11.71 8.06 29.46
N SER A 16 12.65 8.41 28.61
CA SER A 16 12.55 8.58 27.17
C SER A 16 11.83 7.40 26.49
N SER A 17 10.65 7.65 25.92
CA SER A 17 10.31 7.02 24.64
C SER A 17 10.28 8.15 23.61
N SER A 18 11.30 8.13 22.76
CA SER A 18 11.41 8.96 21.57
C SER A 18 10.08 8.97 20.84
N ARG A 19 9.50 10.16 20.64
CA ARG A 19 8.45 10.38 19.66
C ARG A 19 9.06 10.20 18.27
N TYR A 20 9.22 8.96 17.83
CA TYR A 20 9.26 8.65 16.41
C TYR A 20 7.82 8.77 15.94
N SER A 21 7.43 9.94 15.44
CA SER A 21 6.22 10.08 14.63
C SER A 21 6.49 9.40 13.29
N ASN A 22 6.52 8.06 13.28
CA ASN A 22 6.54 7.23 12.07
C ASN A 22 5.10 7.15 11.53
N GLU A 23 4.51 8.29 11.17
CA GLU A 23 3.21 8.29 10.50
C GLU A 23 3.41 7.85 9.06
N SER A 24 3.07 6.59 8.77
CA SER A 24 3.03 6.08 7.40
C SER A 24 2.07 6.92 6.56
N SER A 25 2.45 7.25 5.33
CA SER A 25 1.58 7.94 4.38
C SER A 25 0.70 6.93 3.65
N TYR A 26 -0.60 7.21 3.55
CA TYR A 26 -1.58 6.34 2.91
C TYR A 26 -2.13 6.98 1.63
N TYR A 27 -2.08 6.25 0.52
CA TYR A 27 -2.59 6.69 -0.77
C TYR A 27 -3.63 5.70 -1.30
N PHE A 28 -4.83 6.20 -1.57
CA PHE A 28 -5.87 5.48 -2.29
C PHE A 28 -5.68 5.76 -3.79
N ILE A 29 -5.41 4.71 -4.58
CA ILE A 29 -5.16 4.83 -6.01
C ILE A 29 -6.44 4.49 -6.77
N HIS A 30 -6.98 5.48 -7.48
CA HIS A 30 -8.24 5.40 -8.22
C HIS A 30 -8.25 6.33 -9.43
N ARG A 31 -9.37 6.36 -10.16
CA ARG A 31 -9.57 7.15 -11.39
C ARG A 31 -9.33 8.67 -11.27
N GLU A 32 -9.30 9.22 -10.06
CA GLU A 32 -9.11 10.66 -9.81
C GLU A 32 -7.76 10.97 -9.17
N THR A 33 -6.92 9.94 -8.92
CA THR A 33 -5.56 10.16 -8.42
C THR A 33 -4.79 11.00 -9.44
N SER A 34 -4.16 12.08 -8.97
CA SER A 34 -3.44 12.99 -9.85
C SER A 34 -2.20 12.32 -10.44
N ILE A 35 -1.84 12.75 -11.66
CA ILE A 35 -0.61 12.29 -12.33
C ILE A 35 0.63 12.62 -11.50
N ASP A 36 0.63 13.74 -10.78
CA ASP A 36 1.76 14.16 -9.95
C ASP A 36 2.00 13.20 -8.77
N ILE A 37 0.93 12.81 -8.07
CA ILE A 37 1.01 11.79 -7.01
C ILE A 37 1.52 10.46 -7.58
N LEU A 38 1.01 10.04 -8.75
CA LEU A 38 1.46 8.80 -9.38
C LEU A 38 2.94 8.88 -9.79
N ASN A 39 3.41 10.02 -10.30
CA ASN A 39 4.81 10.22 -10.64
C ASN A 39 5.70 10.17 -9.38
N GLU A 40 5.27 10.78 -8.28
CA GLU A 40 5.96 10.73 -7.00
C GLU A 40 6.07 9.28 -6.50
N LEU A 41 4.97 8.54 -6.49
CA LEU A 41 4.96 7.12 -6.08
C LEU A 41 5.83 6.25 -6.99
N ILE A 42 5.85 6.51 -8.30
CA ILE A 42 6.76 5.81 -9.23
C ILE A 42 8.22 6.10 -8.86
N ASN A 43 8.57 7.34 -8.54
CA ASN A 43 9.92 7.70 -8.13
C ASN A 43 10.33 7.01 -6.82
N TYR A 44 9.41 6.91 -5.85
CA TYR A 44 9.63 6.10 -4.65
C TYR A 44 9.80 4.62 -4.99
N ALA A 45 9.01 4.09 -5.93
CA ALA A 45 9.07 2.68 -6.32
C ALA A 45 10.39 2.32 -6.99
N ILE A 46 11.01 3.24 -7.72
CA ILE A 46 12.32 3.04 -8.37
C ILE A 46 13.44 2.81 -7.34
N VAL A 47 13.37 3.47 -6.18
CA VAL A 47 14.42 3.42 -5.15
C VAL A 47 14.13 2.44 -4.02
N THR A 48 12.89 1.97 -3.92
CA THR A 48 12.47 1.02 -2.89
C THR A 48 12.79 -0.40 -3.32
N THR A 49 13.40 -1.17 -2.42
CA THR A 49 13.86 -2.55 -2.73
C THR A 49 13.01 -3.63 -2.07
N HIS A 50 12.21 -3.26 -1.06
CA HIS A 50 11.45 -4.17 -0.23
C HIS A 50 9.99 -3.70 -0.11
N TYR A 51 9.07 -4.63 -0.29
CA TYR A 51 7.64 -4.38 -0.22
C TYR A 51 6.94 -5.43 0.63
N THR A 52 5.86 -5.04 1.30
CA THR A 52 4.86 -6.00 1.76
C THR A 52 3.64 -5.93 0.87
N LEU A 53 3.01 -7.08 0.66
CA LEU A 53 1.84 -7.26 -0.18
C LEU A 53 0.73 -7.94 0.63
N ASP A 54 -0.46 -7.37 0.55
CA ASP A 54 -1.69 -7.98 1.00
C ASP A 54 -2.76 -7.86 -0.09
N THR A 55 -3.57 -8.89 -0.27
CA THR A 55 -4.61 -8.91 -1.30
C THR A 55 -5.94 -9.37 -0.71
N GLU A 56 -7.03 -8.76 -1.18
CA GLU A 56 -8.38 -9.26 -0.95
C GLU A 56 -9.00 -9.75 -2.25
N ASP A 57 -9.81 -10.79 -2.14
CA ASP A 57 -10.61 -11.32 -3.23
C ASP A 57 -12.08 -11.42 -2.87
N GLN A 58 -12.91 -11.54 -3.91
CA GLN A 58 -14.32 -11.84 -3.76
C GLN A 58 -14.65 -13.15 -4.45
N LEU A 59 -15.24 -14.07 -3.68
CA LEU A 59 -15.79 -15.32 -4.19
C LEU A 59 -17.04 -15.02 -5.04
N GLN A 60 -16.97 -15.30 -6.35
CA GLN A 60 -18.17 -15.27 -7.18
C GLN A 60 -18.92 -16.61 -7.07
N SER A 61 -20.03 -16.58 -6.34
CA SER A 61 -20.82 -17.74 -5.89
C SER A 61 -21.34 -18.69 -6.98
N ARG A 62 -21.20 -18.35 -8.27
CA ARG A 62 -21.68 -19.17 -9.39
C ARG A 62 -20.60 -19.88 -10.18
N ARG A 63 -19.32 -19.48 -10.07
CA ARG A 63 -18.24 -20.01 -10.92
C ARG A 63 -16.99 -20.52 -10.18
N LYS A 64 -16.94 -20.42 -8.84
CA LYS A 64 -15.73 -20.74 -8.03
C LYS A 64 -14.44 -20.04 -8.51
N LEU A 65 -14.56 -18.99 -9.32
CA LEU A 65 -13.45 -18.14 -9.73
C LEU A 65 -13.45 -16.92 -8.80
N SER A 66 -12.37 -16.77 -8.02
CA SER A 66 -12.13 -15.59 -7.19
C SER A 66 -11.61 -14.47 -8.08
N LYS A 67 -12.23 -13.28 -8.01
CA LYS A 67 -11.72 -12.07 -8.65
C LYS A 67 -11.05 -11.21 -7.58
N GLY A 68 -9.81 -10.79 -7.85
CA GLY A 68 -9.10 -9.88 -6.95
C GLY A 68 -9.83 -8.54 -6.88
N THR A 69 -10.06 -8.03 -5.67
CA THR A 69 -10.80 -6.78 -5.42
C THR A 69 -9.90 -5.67 -4.91
N ARG A 70 -8.87 -6.02 -4.13
CA ARG A 70 -7.97 -5.03 -3.52
C ARG A 70 -6.54 -5.52 -3.49
N ILE A 71 -5.61 -4.64 -3.82
CA ILE A 71 -4.18 -4.82 -3.63
C ILE A 71 -3.71 -3.74 -2.65
N GLN A 72 -3.09 -4.13 -1.55
CA GLN A 72 -2.41 -3.23 -0.64
C GLN A 72 -0.90 -3.49 -0.70
N ILE A 73 -0.12 -2.43 -0.87
CA ILE A 73 1.33 -2.51 -0.98
C ILE A 73 1.95 -1.51 -0.02
N GLN A 74 2.85 -1.98 0.84
CA GLN A 74 3.68 -1.12 1.68
C GLN A 74 5.09 -1.06 1.13
N PHE A 75 5.61 0.16 1.00
CA PHE A 75 6.99 0.47 0.70
C PHE A 75 7.77 0.39 2.02
N VAL A 76 8.66 -0.59 2.14
CA VAL A 76 9.43 -0.81 3.37
C VAL A 76 10.71 0.00 3.30
N CYS A 77 10.77 1.05 4.11
CA CYS A 77 11.91 1.96 4.21
C CYS A 77 12.50 1.90 5.63
N GLU A 78 13.82 1.71 5.76
CA GLU A 78 14.49 1.63 7.06
C GLU A 78 14.58 3.00 7.77
N ASN A 79 14.71 4.08 6.99
CA ASN A 79 15.00 5.42 7.51
C ASN A 79 13.91 6.47 7.21
N HIS A 80 12.78 6.05 6.65
CA HIS A 80 11.69 6.94 6.26
C HIS A 80 10.34 6.35 6.67
N PRO A 81 9.31 7.19 6.87
CA PRO A 81 7.95 6.71 7.03
C PRO A 81 7.56 5.79 5.88
N SER A 82 6.86 4.69 6.18
CA SER A 82 6.40 3.79 5.14
C SER A 82 5.34 4.48 4.28
N ILE A 83 5.34 4.19 2.99
CA ILE A 83 4.25 4.57 2.10
C ILE A 83 3.38 3.33 1.92
N ILE A 84 2.07 3.47 2.10
CA ILE A 84 1.10 2.42 1.85
C ILE A 84 0.19 2.89 0.72
N ILE A 85 0.14 2.11 -0.35
CA ILE A 85 -0.80 2.32 -1.43
C ILE A 85 -1.87 1.25 -1.40
N LEU A 86 -3.10 1.65 -1.72
CA LEU A 86 -4.25 0.77 -1.78
C LEU A 86 -4.93 0.96 -3.13
N ILE A 87 -5.06 -0.13 -3.88
CA ILE A 87 -5.65 -0.17 -5.21
C ILE A 87 -6.89 -1.05 -5.13
N GLU A 88 -8.06 -0.44 -5.29
CA GLU A 88 -9.32 -1.17 -5.41
C GLU A 88 -9.73 -1.26 -6.88
N THR A 89 -9.91 -2.48 -7.36
CA THR A 89 -10.05 -2.77 -8.79
C THR A 89 -11.32 -2.20 -9.40
N LEU A 90 -12.36 -1.97 -8.58
CA LEU A 90 -13.62 -1.33 -8.99
C LEU A 90 -13.44 0.16 -9.34
N TYR A 91 -12.41 0.80 -8.77
CA TYR A 91 -12.16 2.24 -8.90
C TYR A 91 -11.03 2.58 -9.86
N LEU A 92 -10.52 1.58 -10.59
CA LEU A 92 -9.57 1.81 -11.67
C LEU A 92 -10.19 2.67 -12.78
N PRO A 93 -9.40 3.55 -13.40
CA PRO A 93 -9.83 4.28 -14.59
C PRO A 93 -9.88 3.38 -15.83
N ASP A 94 -10.45 3.88 -16.92
CA ASP A 94 -10.45 3.19 -18.22
C ASP A 94 -9.01 2.92 -18.71
N GLU A 95 -8.80 1.77 -19.35
CA GLU A 95 -7.46 1.33 -19.79
C GLU A 95 -6.79 2.29 -20.78
N SER A 96 -7.59 3.03 -21.56
CA SER A 96 -7.08 4.04 -22.51
C SER A 96 -6.68 5.36 -21.85
N SER A 97 -6.93 5.52 -20.54
CA SER A 97 -6.68 6.78 -19.84
C SER A 97 -5.18 6.94 -19.50
N PRO A 98 -4.65 8.19 -19.54
CA PRO A 98 -3.29 8.46 -19.09
C PRO A 98 -3.05 8.07 -17.62
N ILE A 99 -4.09 8.14 -16.78
CA ILE A 99 -4.02 7.76 -15.37
C ILE A 99 -3.82 6.25 -15.25
N PHE A 100 -4.54 5.44 -16.03
CA PHE A 100 -4.35 4.00 -16.04
C PHE A 100 -2.91 3.61 -16.41
N GLU A 101 -2.36 4.22 -17.46
CA GLU A 101 -0.98 3.97 -17.88
C GLU A 101 0.04 4.31 -16.78
N LYS A 102 -0.23 5.34 -15.98
CA LYS A 102 0.60 5.69 -14.81
C LYS A 102 0.45 4.67 -13.68
N ILE A 103 -0.75 4.20 -13.38
CA ILE A 103 -1.00 3.15 -12.38
C ILE A 103 -0.31 1.84 -12.80
N LYS A 104 -0.46 1.45 -14.07
CA LYS A 104 0.21 0.30 -14.66
C LYS A 104 1.73 0.41 -14.55
N LYS A 105 2.30 1.57 -14.89
CA LYS A 105 3.74 1.83 -14.72
C LYS A 105 4.17 1.72 -13.26
N LEU A 106 3.38 2.25 -12.32
CA LEU A 106 3.65 2.11 -10.88
C LEU A 106 3.69 0.63 -10.48
N CYS A 107 2.65 -0.14 -10.80
CA CYS A 107 2.58 -1.56 -10.47
C CYS A 107 3.75 -2.36 -11.05
N ARG A 108 4.06 -2.19 -12.34
CA ARG A 108 5.21 -2.86 -12.98
C ARG A 108 6.54 -2.48 -12.36
N THR A 109 6.69 -1.22 -11.93
CA THR A 109 7.89 -0.79 -11.23
C THR A 109 8.00 -1.51 -9.89
N ILE A 110 6.91 -1.62 -9.12
CA ILE A 110 6.89 -2.33 -7.84
C ILE A 110 7.17 -3.82 -8.01
N PHE A 111 6.48 -4.48 -8.93
CA PHE A 111 6.52 -5.94 -9.08
C PHE A 111 7.78 -6.46 -9.76
N SER A 112 8.50 -5.63 -10.52
CA SER A 112 9.76 -5.97 -11.17
C SER A 112 10.68 -6.88 -10.35
N ASN A 113 11.20 -7.94 -10.99
CA ASN A 113 12.09 -8.98 -10.44
C ASN A 113 13.32 -8.51 -9.64
N LYS A 114 13.65 -7.23 -9.65
CA LYS A 114 14.71 -6.61 -8.83
C LYS A 114 14.28 -6.37 -7.38
N HIS A 115 12.98 -6.42 -7.09
CA HIS A 115 12.44 -6.09 -5.79
C HIS A 115 12.06 -7.34 -5.00
N ARG A 116 12.11 -7.22 -3.67
CA ARG A 116 11.68 -8.29 -2.76
C ARG A 116 10.30 -7.99 -2.23
N ILE A 117 9.38 -8.93 -2.40
CA ILE A 117 7.99 -8.81 -1.98
C ILE A 117 7.70 -9.85 -0.91
N PHE A 118 7.25 -9.40 0.25
CA PHE A 118 6.82 -10.24 1.36
C PHE A 118 5.29 -10.29 1.41
N ALA A 119 4.72 -11.48 1.36
CA ALA A 119 3.28 -11.69 1.47
C ALA A 119 2.97 -12.88 2.37
N TRP A 120 1.72 -12.97 2.84
CA TRP A 120 1.22 -14.16 3.51
C TRP A 120 0.88 -15.25 2.48
N GLY A 121 1.86 -16.11 2.19
CA GLY A 121 1.72 -17.18 1.19
C GLY A 121 2.40 -16.84 -0.13
N ASP A 122 1.99 -17.54 -1.19
CA ASP A 122 2.58 -17.39 -2.51
C ASP A 122 2.12 -16.09 -3.21
N VAL A 123 3.08 -15.28 -3.66
CA VAL A 123 2.83 -13.95 -4.26
C VAL A 123 2.17 -14.09 -5.63
N GLU A 124 2.67 -15.00 -6.45
CA GLU A 124 2.17 -15.23 -7.80
C GLU A 124 0.72 -15.72 -7.76
N GLN A 125 0.40 -16.66 -6.87
CA GLN A 125 -0.95 -17.16 -6.66
C GLN A 125 -1.92 -16.03 -6.25
N GLN A 126 -1.50 -15.13 -5.36
CA GLN A 126 -2.30 -13.98 -4.94
C GLN A 126 -2.55 -13.01 -6.10
N LEU A 127 -1.50 -12.69 -6.86
CA LEU A 127 -1.54 -11.70 -7.93
C LEU A 127 -2.16 -12.23 -9.23
N SER A 128 -2.19 -13.55 -9.45
CA SER A 128 -2.84 -14.18 -10.61
C SER A 128 -4.32 -13.79 -10.77
N LYS A 129 -5.01 -13.51 -9.65
CA LYS A 129 -6.41 -13.05 -9.61
C LYS A 129 -6.61 -11.66 -10.21
N PHE A 130 -5.53 -10.93 -10.46
CA PHE A 130 -5.50 -9.55 -10.95
C PHE A 130 -4.95 -9.40 -12.37
N TYR A 131 -4.42 -10.45 -13.01
CA TYR A 131 -3.87 -10.35 -14.38
C TYR A 131 -4.87 -9.82 -15.40
N GLN A 132 -6.16 -10.07 -15.21
CA GLN A 132 -7.24 -9.54 -16.05
C GLN A 132 -7.36 -8.01 -16.08
N TYR A 133 -6.71 -7.29 -15.14
CA TYR A 133 -6.75 -5.83 -15.06
C TYR A 133 -5.58 -5.16 -15.77
N ASN A 134 -4.70 -5.92 -16.44
CA ASN A 134 -3.59 -5.39 -17.25
C ASN A 134 -2.63 -4.41 -16.52
N LEU A 135 -2.59 -4.47 -15.18
CA LEU A 135 -1.69 -3.65 -14.35
C LEU A 135 -0.25 -4.20 -14.34
N PHE A 136 -0.12 -5.52 -14.51
CA PHE A 136 1.11 -6.31 -14.56
C PHE A 136 0.76 -7.69 -15.15
N ASN A 137 1.78 -8.48 -15.49
CA ASN A 137 1.63 -9.85 -15.99
C ASN A 137 2.53 -10.83 -15.22
N GLU A 138 2.52 -12.10 -15.63
CA GLU A 138 3.35 -13.17 -15.03
C GLU A 138 4.85 -12.87 -15.15
N ASP A 139 5.31 -12.26 -16.26
CA ASP A 139 6.72 -11.91 -16.46
C ASP A 139 7.19 -10.76 -15.55
N ASP A 140 6.25 -9.99 -14.99
CA ASP A 140 6.52 -8.86 -14.10
C ASP A 140 6.77 -9.32 -12.65
N ILE A 141 6.51 -10.60 -12.29
CA ILE A 141 6.47 -11.14 -10.90
C ILE A 141 7.64 -12.11 -10.66
#